data_AF-A0A942LKJ7-F1
#
_entry.id   AF-A0A942LKJ7-F1
#
_cell.length_a   1.000
_cell.length_b   1.000
_cell.length_c   1.000
_cell.angle_alpha   90.00
_cell.angle_beta   90.00
_cell.angle_gamma   90.00
#
_symmetry.space_group_name_H-M   'P 1'
#
loop_
_entity.id
_entity.type
_entity.pdbx_description
1 polymer ?
#
loop_
_entity_poly.entity_id
_entity_poly.type
_entity_poly.pdbx_seq_one_letter_code
_entity_poly.pdbx_strand_id
1 'polypeptide(L)' 'MSTFFITRNELEKSILEKDSYFLYRVYEYDEEKDKGKILKIKGELTKICTTPVNYKVILK' A
#
# COMPACT_ATOMS: atom_id res chain seq x y z
N MET A 1 -3.34 -13.01 -8.12
CA MET A 1 -2.89 -11.64 -7.82
C MET A 1 -3.95 -10.98 -6.98
N SER A 2 -3.59 -10.52 -5.78
CA SER A 2 -4.50 -9.76 -4.91
C SER A 2 -4.28 -8.27 -5.13
N THR A 3 -5.36 -7.53 -5.39
CA THR A 3 -5.34 -6.07 -5.44
C THR A 3 -5.43 -5.52 -4.03
N PHE A 4 -4.70 -4.44 -3.74
CA PHE A 4 -4.84 -3.70 -2.50
C PHE A 4 -4.94 -2.20 -2.77
N PHE A 5 -5.53 -1.48 -1.83
CA PHE A 5 -5.71 -0.04 -1.92
C PHE A 5 -4.73 0.66 -0.99
N ILE A 6 -4.18 1.77 -1.47
CA ILE A 6 -3.39 2.73 -0.70
C ILE A 6 -4.11 4.07 -0.74
N THR A 7 -4.00 4.85 0.32
CA THR A 7 -4.54 6.21 0.35
C THR A 7 -3.68 7.14 -0.48
N ARG A 8 -4.28 8.26 -0.90
CA ARG A 8 -3.55 9.35 -1.56
C ARG A 8 -2.37 9.85 -0.71
N ASN A 9 -2.56 9.94 0.61
CA ASN A 9 -1.53 10.40 1.54
C ASN A 9 -0.32 9.45 1.58
N GLU A 10 -0.55 8.13 1.55
CA GLU A 10 0.52 7.13 1.47
C GLU A 10 1.30 7.24 0.16
N LEU A 11 0.60 7.44 -0.97
CA LEU A 11 1.22 7.63 -2.27
C LEU A 11 2.08 8.91 -2.30
N GLU A 12 1.53 10.04 -1.87
CA GLU A 12 2.24 11.33 -1.83
C GLU A 12 3.48 11.26 -0.92
N LYS A 13 3.34 10.62 0.26
CA LYS A 13 4.47 10.42 1.18
C LYS A 13 5.56 9.53 0.57
N SER A 14 5.18 8.49 -0.18
CA SER A 14 6.16 7.62 -0.86
C SER A 14 6.97 8.32 -1.94
N ILE A 15 6.40 9.35 -2.57
CA ILE A 15 7.09 10.17 -3.59
C ILE A 15 8.04 11.15 -2.92
N LEU A 16 7.58 11.83 -1.86
CA LEU A 16 8.38 12.82 -1.12
C LEU A 16 9.58 12.19 -0.40
N GLU A 17 9.36 11.04 0.24
CA GLU A 17 10.35 10.35 1.08
C GLU A 17 10.88 9.07 0.43
N LYS A 18 11.01 9.05 -0.90
CA LYS A 18 11.37 7.86 -1.70
C LYS A 18 12.60 7.08 -1.18
N ASP A 19 13.58 7.75 -0.57
CA ASP A 19 14.81 7.11 -0.10
C ASP A 19 14.62 6.39 1.24
N SER A 20 13.69 6.85 2.07
CA SER A 20 13.38 6.35 3.42
C SER A 20 12.03 5.64 3.53
N TYR A 21 11.20 5.67 2.48
CA TYR A 21 9.87 5.06 2.49
C TYR A 21 9.93 3.54 2.27
N PHE A 22 9.31 2.81 3.19
CA PHE A 22 9.14 1.36 3.12
C PHE A 22 7.68 0.99 3.37
N LEU A 23 7.08 0.26 2.44
CA LEU A 23 5.77 -0.37 2.61
C LEU A 23 5.96 -1.84 2.95
N TYR A 24 5.39 -2.27 4.07
CA TYR A 24 5.32 -3.66 4.49
C TYR A 24 3.86 -4.14 4.43
N ARG A 25 3.63 -5.27 3.77
CA ARG A 25 2.30 -5.89 3.67
C ARG A 25 2.40 -7.36 4.01
N VAL A 26 1.53 -7.83 4.90
CA VAL A 26 1.33 -9.26 5.12
C VAL A 26 0.30 -9.77 4.10
N TYR A 27 0.60 -10.91 3.48
CA TYR A 27 -0.28 -11.58 2.53
C TYR A 27 -0.19 -13.10 2.75
N GLU A 28 -1.18 -13.85 2.24
CA GLU A 28 -1.28 -15.30 2.48
C GLU A 28 -1.17 -15.64 3.98
N TYR A 29 -1.90 -14.91 4.81
CA TYR A 29 -1.99 -15.21 6.23
C TYR A 29 -2.77 -16.51 6.45
N ASP A 30 -2.13 -17.45 7.14
CA ASP A 30 -2.67 -18.72 7.60
C ASP A 30 -2.94 -18.58 9.10
N GLU A 31 -4.23 -18.49 9.45
CA GLU A 31 -4.69 -18.28 10.82
C GLU A 31 -4.40 -19.48 11.72
N GLU A 32 -4.48 -20.70 11.18
CA GLU A 32 -4.24 -21.93 11.94
C GLU A 32 -2.76 -22.04 12.36
N LYS A 33 -1.84 -21.54 11.51
CA LYS A 33 -0.40 -21.59 11.77
C LYS A 33 0.17 -20.28 12.33
N ASP A 34 -0.64 -19.23 12.46
CA ASP A 34 -0.25 -17.86 12.76
C ASP A 34 0.96 -17.39 11.93
N LYS A 35 0.91 -17.64 10.61
CA LYS A 35 2.02 -17.35 9.69
C LYS A 35 1.51 -16.67 8.44
N GLY A 36 2.20 -15.62 8.01
CA GLY A 36 1.95 -14.95 6.73
C GLY A 36 3.25 -14.62 6.02
N LYS A 37 3.16 -14.33 4.72
CA LYS A 37 4.29 -13.83 3.95
C LYS A 37 4.34 -12.31 4.01
N ILE A 38 5.56 -11.76 3.98
CA ILE A 38 5.79 -10.31 4.01
C ILE A 38 6.24 -9.84 2.64
N LEU A 39 5.54 -8.87 2.09
CA LEU A 39 5.95 -8.10 0.93
C LEU A 39 6.58 -6.80 1.42
N LYS A 40 7.81 -6.54 0.97
CA LYS A 40 8.54 -5.30 1.25
C LYS A 40 8.73 -4.53 -0.05
N ILE A 41 8.22 -3.31 -0.11
CA ILE A 41 8.41 -2.39 -1.23
C ILE A 41 9.20 -1.19 -0.71
N LYS A 42 10.28 -0.83 -1.41
CA LYS A 42 11.10 0.34 -1.11
C LYS A 42 10.88 1.41 -2.16
N GLY A 43 10.67 2.64 -1.70
CA GLY A 43 10.55 3.82 -2.55
C GLY A 43 9.13 4.13 -3.02
N GLU A 44 9.05 4.91 -4.09
CA GLU A 44 7.78 5.44 -4.59
C GLU A 44 6.80 4.34 -5.03
N LEU A 45 5.52 4.52 -4.69
CA LEU A 45 4.46 3.57 -4.99
C LEU A 45 3.78 3.83 -6.35
N THR A 46 4.22 4.84 -7.11
CA THR A 46 3.67 5.22 -8.43
C THR A 46 3.67 4.06 -9.43
N LYS A 47 4.70 3.22 -9.41
CA LYS A 47 4.83 2.07 -10.33
C LYS A 47 3.82 0.95 -10.07
N ILE A 48 3.30 0.86 -8.85
CA ILE A 48 2.35 -0.19 -8.43
C ILE A 48 0.92 0.35 -8.28
N CYS A 49 0.75 1.68 -8.25
CA CYS A 49 -0.54 2.35 -8.22
C CYS A 49 -1.01 2.67 -9.64
N THR A 50 -1.39 1.63 -10.40
CA THR A 50 -1.80 1.78 -11.81
C THR A 50 -3.21 2.37 -11.98
N THR A 51 -4.09 2.15 -10.99
CA THR A 51 -5.49 2.56 -11.05
C THR A 51 -5.87 3.31 -9.77
N PRO A 52 -5.79 4.64 -9.75
CA PRO A 52 -6.16 5.43 -8.57
C PRO A 52 -7.68 5.38 -8.35
N VAL A 53 -8.10 4.96 -7.15
CA VAL A 53 -9.52 4.97 -6.75
C VAL A 53 -9.74 6.09 -5.74
N ASN A 54 -10.45 7.14 -6.15
CA ASN A 54 -10.72 8.31 -5.30
C ASN A 54 -12.16 8.29 -4.80
N TYR A 55 -12.34 8.32 -3.48
CA TYR A 55 -13.64 8.52 -2.85
C TYR A 55 -13.59 9.84 -2.06
N LYS A 56 -14.35 10.84 -2.51
CA LYS A 56 -14.52 12.11 -1.79
C LYS A 56 -15.96 12.23 -1.34
N VAL A 57 -16.19 12.14 -0.03
CA VAL A 57 -17.50 12.38 0.59
C VAL A 57 -17.47 13.77 1.21
N ILE A 58 -18.45 14.61 0.87
CA ILE A 58 -18.70 15.89 1.52
C ILE A 58 -20.03 15.73 2.24
N LEU A 59 -20.00 15.71 3.57
CA LEU A 59 -21.21 15.78 4.38
C LEU A 59 -21.61 17.25 4.51
N LYS A 60 -22.90 17.54 4.29
CA LYS A 60 -23.52 18.83 4.60
C LYS A 60 -23.98 18.84 6.04
#